data_AF-A0A6B2TKM1-F1
#
_entry.id   AF-A0A6B2TKM1-F1
#
_cell.length_a   1.000
_cell.length_b   1.000
_cell.length_c   1.000
_cell.angle_alpha   90.00
_cell.angle_beta   90.00
_cell.angle_gamma   90.00
#
_symmetry.space_group_name_H-M   'P 1'
#
loop_
_entity.id
_entity.type
_entity.pdbx_description
1 polymer ?
#
loop_
_entity_poly.entity_id
_entity_poly.type
_entity_poly.pdbx_seq_one_letter_code
_entity_poly.pdbx_strand_id
1 'polypeptide(L)'
;DVREVALAARSTANPVVGLVAALTRVVAQKAPEAAEYVHRGSTSQDVFDTGAMLVAARALHLIVADLRETAASLAALAGAHRDTVMAGRTLALHAVPTTFGLKAAGWRHLVLEAVARLERVAKE
;
A
#
# COMPACT_ATOMS: atom_id res chain seq x y z
N ASP A 1 14.46 -6.09 20.04
CA ASP A 1 13.09 -5.85 20.52
C ASP A 1 12.53 -4.63 19.78
N VAL A 2 11.34 -4.75 19.16
CA VAL A 2 10.72 -3.64 18.42
C VAL A 2 10.33 -2.49 19.34
N ARG A 3 9.94 -2.79 20.59
CA ARG A 3 9.58 -1.77 21.58
C ARG A 3 10.79 -0.92 21.95
N GLU A 4 11.94 -1.56 22.17
CA GLU A 4 13.19 -0.87 22.47
C GLU A 4 13.58 0.10 21.35
N VAL A 5 13.54 -0.35 20.09
CA VAL A 5 13.82 0.50 18.92
C VAL A 5 12.84 1.67 18.83
N ALA A 6 11.54 1.43 19.07
CA ALA A 6 10.53 2.47 19.05
C ALA A 6 10.71 3.53 20.15
N LEU A 7 11.15 3.12 21.35
CA LEU A 7 11.46 4.06 22.43
C LEU A 7 12.72 4.88 22.11
N ALA A 8 13.76 4.24 21.57
CA ALA A 8 15.00 4.90 21.15
C ALA A 8 14.77 5.92 20.02
N ALA A 9 13.82 5.65 19.12
CA ALA A 9 13.47 6.56 18.03
C ALA A 9 12.95 7.93 18.51
N ARG A 10 12.44 8.02 19.75
CA ARG A 10 11.85 9.27 20.28
C ARG A 10 12.86 10.37 20.49
N SER A 11 14.10 10.04 20.84
CA SER A 11 15.15 11.04 21.10
C SER A 11 15.80 11.56 19.82
N THR A 12 15.72 10.81 18.73
CA THR A 12 16.38 11.13 17.45
C THR A 12 15.39 11.48 16.33
N ALA A 13 14.08 11.34 16.58
CA ALA A 13 13.02 11.41 15.58
C ALA A 13 13.26 10.48 14.36
N ASN A 14 14.09 9.45 14.52
CA ASN A 14 14.47 8.51 13.46
C ASN A 14 14.74 7.12 14.07
N PRO A 15 14.00 6.07 13.67
CA PRO A 15 14.18 4.74 14.24
C PRO A 15 15.51 4.08 13.89
N VAL A 16 16.21 4.56 12.85
CA VAL A 16 17.43 3.93 12.34
C VAL A 16 18.57 3.98 13.34
N VAL A 17 18.71 5.05 14.13
CA VAL A 17 19.77 5.16 15.14
C VAL A 17 19.62 4.04 16.18
N GLY A 18 18.41 3.86 16.72
CA GLY A 18 18.11 2.79 17.67
C GLY A 18 18.25 1.40 17.05
N LEU A 19 17.82 1.24 15.80
CA LEU A 19 17.93 -0.01 15.05
C LEU A 19 19.39 -0.42 14.82
N VAL A 20 20.24 0.51 14.37
CA VAL A 20 21.66 0.29 14.12
C VAL A 20 22.36 -0.09 15.41
N ALA A 21 22.14 0.65 16.50
CA ALA A 21 22.72 0.33 17.80
C ALA A 21 22.31 -1.07 18.29
N ALA A 22 21.03 -1.42 18.15
CA ALA A 22 20.53 -2.75 18.52
C ALA A 22 21.16 -3.85 17.65
N LEU A 23 21.24 -3.64 16.33
CA LEU A 23 21.83 -4.58 15.39
C LEU A 23 23.33 -4.78 15.65
N THR A 24 24.09 -3.70 15.86
CA THR A 24 25.52 -3.74 16.19
C THR A 24 25.77 -4.59 17.44
N ARG A 25 24.96 -4.44 18.50
CA ARG A 25 25.10 -5.28 19.70
C ARG A 25 24.85 -6.77 19.41
N VAL A 26 23.83 -7.09 18.63
CA VAL A 26 23.51 -8.48 18.26
C VAL A 26 24.61 -9.09 17.39
N VAL A 27 25.15 -8.31 16.44
CA VAL A 27 26.26 -8.76 15.60
C VAL A 27 27.52 -8.97 16.43
N ALA A 28 27.86 -8.03 17.32
CA ALA A 28 29.05 -8.13 18.16
C ALA A 28 29.05 -9.38 19.06
N GLN A 29 27.88 -9.84 19.52
CA GLN A 29 27.76 -11.08 20.30
C GLN A 29 28.05 -12.35 19.49
N LYS A 30 27.90 -12.30 18.16
CA LYS A 30 28.05 -13.46 17.26
C LYS A 30 29.37 -13.43 16.48
N ALA A 31 29.79 -12.24 16.05
CA ALA A 31 30.96 -11.97 15.23
C ALA A 31 31.45 -10.54 15.55
N PRO A 32 32.30 -10.37 16.59
CA PRO A 32 32.80 -9.07 17.03
C PRO A 32 33.42 -8.23 15.89
N GLU A 33 34.19 -8.87 15.01
CA GLU A 33 34.83 -8.25 13.85
C GLU A 33 33.82 -7.77 12.79
N ALA A 34 32.63 -8.36 12.71
CA ALA A 34 31.60 -7.92 11.77
C ALA A 34 30.86 -6.65 12.26
N ALA A 35 30.93 -6.33 13.56
CA ALA A 35 30.17 -5.23 14.14
C ALA A 35 30.57 -3.85 13.57
N GLU A 36 31.85 -3.67 13.20
CA GLU A 36 32.35 -2.42 12.60
C GLU A 36 31.77 -2.13 11.19
N TYR A 37 31.21 -3.16 10.55
CA TYR A 37 30.62 -3.06 9.21
C TYR A 37 29.13 -2.73 9.27
N VAL A 38 28.49 -2.82 10.44
CA VAL A 38 27.09 -2.40 10.59
C VAL A 38 26.98 -0.91 10.30
N HIS A 39 26.15 -0.55 9.32
CA HIS A 39 25.92 0.83 8.86
C HIS A 39 27.15 1.51 8.21
N ARG A 40 28.25 0.78 7.96
CA ARG A 40 29.45 1.34 7.33
C ARG A 40 29.14 1.84 5.91
N GLY A 41 29.36 3.13 5.69
CA GLY A 41 29.19 3.76 4.38
C GLY A 41 27.74 4.07 3.98
N SER A 42 26.76 3.73 4.81
CA SER A 42 25.35 4.09 4.59
C SER A 42 24.94 5.27 5.48
N THR A 43 23.95 6.02 5.02
CA THR A 43 23.26 7.05 5.81
C THR A 43 22.00 6.47 6.46
N SER A 44 21.47 7.15 7.48
CA SER A 44 20.19 6.72 8.06
C SER A 44 19.04 6.76 7.05
N GLN A 45 19.13 7.60 6.02
CA GLN A 45 18.12 7.70 4.98
C GLN A 45 18.11 6.47 4.07
N ASP A 46 19.27 5.91 3.73
CA ASP A 46 19.35 4.67 2.94
C ASP A 46 18.58 3.52 3.61
N VAL A 47 18.71 3.38 4.93
CA VAL A 47 18.00 2.36 5.72
C VAL A 47 16.51 2.68 5.81
N PHE A 48 16.17 3.94 6.10
CA PHE A 48 14.78 4.36 6.28
C PHE A 48 13.97 4.22 4.99
N ASP A 49 14.49 4.74 3.88
CA ASP A 49 13.82 4.72 2.58
C ASP A 49 13.68 3.28 2.08
N THR A 50 14.72 2.45 2.22
CA THR A 50 14.62 1.02 1.91
C THR A 50 13.54 0.34 2.75
N GLY A 51 13.49 0.63 4.06
CA GLY A 51 12.45 0.12 4.94
C GLY A 51 11.04 0.58 4.53
N ALA A 52 10.89 1.85 4.17
CA ALA A 52 9.65 2.42 3.69
C ALA A 52 9.19 1.76 2.39
N MET A 53 10.10 1.50 1.44
CA MET A 53 9.79 0.81 0.18
C MET A 53 9.37 -0.64 0.42
N LEU A 54 10.01 -1.36 1.35
CA LEU A 54 9.58 -2.72 1.74
C LEU A 54 8.18 -2.73 2.39
N VAL A 55 7.82 -1.70 3.14
CA VAL A 55 6.45 -1.55 3.69
C VAL A 55 5.48 -1.21 2.56
N ALA A 56 5.80 -0.26 1.69
CA ALA A 56 4.96 0.16 0.57
C ALA A 56 4.67 -1.01 -0.38
N ALA A 57 5.69 -1.78 -0.77
CA ALA A 57 5.52 -2.96 -1.62
C ALA A 57 4.59 -4.01 -1.00
N ARG A 58 4.70 -4.27 0.32
CA ARG A 58 3.78 -5.19 1.02
C ARG A 58 2.36 -4.65 1.10
N ALA A 59 2.19 -3.36 1.37
CA ALA A 59 0.89 -2.72 1.42
C ALA A 59 0.19 -2.72 0.06
N LEU A 60 0.93 -2.46 -1.03
CA LEU A 60 0.40 -2.48 -2.39
C LEU A 60 -0.22 -3.83 -2.76
N HIS A 61 0.38 -4.96 -2.36
CA HIS A 61 -0.21 -6.27 -2.59
C HIS A 61 -1.59 -6.44 -1.95
N LEU A 62 -1.76 -5.96 -0.72
CA LEU A 62 -3.05 -6.01 -0.01
C LEU A 62 -4.08 -5.11 -0.70
N ILE A 63 -3.69 -3.87 -1.02
CA ILE A 63 -4.57 -2.89 -1.68
C ILE A 63 -5.04 -3.42 -3.05
N VAL A 64 -4.14 -4.01 -3.84
CA VAL A 64 -4.50 -4.58 -5.15
C VAL A 64 -5.47 -5.75 -5.00
N ALA A 65 -5.28 -6.61 -3.99
CA ALA A 65 -6.22 -7.70 -3.71
C ALA A 65 -7.62 -7.17 -3.38
N ASP A 66 -7.73 -6.19 -2.47
CA ASP A 66 -9.00 -5.58 -2.08
C ASP A 66 -9.71 -4.89 -3.27
N LEU A 67 -8.95 -4.21 -4.13
CA LEU A 67 -9.49 -3.59 -5.34
C LEU A 67 -9.99 -4.63 -6.35
N ARG A 68 -9.32 -5.78 -6.47
CA ARG A 68 -9.78 -6.88 -7.32
C ARG A 68 -11.07 -7.51 -6.79
N GLU A 69 -11.18 -7.69 -5.48
CA GLU A 69 -12.44 -8.13 -4.84
C GLU A 69 -13.57 -7.11 -5.04
N THR A 70 -13.26 -5.83 -4.88
CA THR A 70 -14.21 -4.73 -5.15
C THR A 70 -14.68 -4.76 -6.60
N ALA A 71 -13.78 -4.94 -7.57
CA ALA A 71 -14.13 -5.04 -8.98
C ALA A 71 -14.98 -6.29 -9.31
N ALA A 72 -14.78 -7.40 -8.60
CA ALA A 72 -15.60 -8.60 -8.72
C ALA A 72 -17.03 -8.36 -8.19
N SER A 73 -17.13 -7.74 -7.01
CA SER A 73 -18.41 -7.37 -6.41
C SER A 73 -19.20 -6.39 -7.28
N LEU A 74 -18.53 -5.39 -7.86
CA LEU A 74 -19.16 -4.46 -8.81
C LEU A 74 -19.58 -5.15 -10.11
N ALA A 75 -18.86 -6.18 -10.57
CA ALA A 75 -19.28 -6.99 -11.71
C ALA A 75 -20.56 -7.77 -11.41
N ALA A 76 -20.65 -8.39 -10.23
CA ALA A 76 -21.85 -9.08 -9.79
C ALA A 76 -23.06 -8.12 -9.73
N LEU A 77 -22.86 -6.93 -9.15
CA LEU A 77 -23.88 -5.89 -9.06
C LEU A 77 -24.32 -5.39 -10.45
N ALA A 78 -23.37 -5.15 -11.34
CA ALA A 78 -23.64 -4.74 -12.72
C ALA A 78 -24.45 -5.79 -13.49
N GLY A 79 -24.11 -7.07 -13.31
CA GLY A 79 -24.84 -8.19 -13.90
C GLY A 79 -26.26 -8.35 -13.35
N ALA A 80 -26.40 -8.34 -12.02
CA ALA A 80 -27.69 -8.50 -11.34
C ALA A 80 -28.70 -7.40 -11.70
N HIS A 81 -28.20 -6.19 -11.96
CA HIS A 81 -29.05 -5.02 -12.26
C HIS A 81 -28.90 -4.49 -13.68
N ARG A 82 -28.48 -5.35 -14.61
CA ARG A 82 -28.28 -5.00 -16.03
C ARG A 82 -29.44 -4.18 -16.59
N ASP A 83 -30.66 -4.62 -16.32
CA ASP A 83 -31.90 -4.07 -16.87
C ASP A 83 -32.73 -3.28 -15.84
N THR A 84 -32.19 -3.04 -14.64
CA THR A 84 -32.86 -2.22 -13.61
C THR A 84 -32.83 -0.75 -14.01
N VAL A 85 -33.94 -0.24 -14.56
CA VAL A 85 -34.08 1.16 -14.98
C VAL A 85 -33.99 2.10 -13.77
N MET A 86 -33.28 3.21 -13.94
CA MET A 86 -33.21 4.31 -12.98
C MET A 86 -33.13 5.67 -13.70
N ALA A 87 -33.50 6.74 -13.01
CA ALA A 87 -33.22 8.09 -13.50
C ALA A 87 -31.69 8.32 -13.52
N GLY A 88 -31.16 8.72 -14.69
CA GLY A 88 -29.82 9.29 -14.76
C GLY A 88 -29.75 10.59 -13.95
N ARG A 89 -28.54 11.04 -13.59
CA ARG A 89 -28.36 12.31 -12.90
C ARG A 89 -27.21 13.13 -13.46
N THR A 90 -27.48 14.40 -13.73
CA THR A 90 -26.48 15.45 -14.06
C THR A 90 -26.70 16.60 -13.10
N LEU A 91 -25.61 17.15 -12.51
CA LEU A 91 -25.70 18.17 -11.45
C LEU A 91 -26.66 17.75 -10.30
N ALA A 92 -26.69 16.45 -10.00
CA ALA A 92 -27.61 15.80 -9.05
C ALA A 92 -29.12 15.88 -9.36
N LEU A 93 -29.53 16.44 -10.50
CA LEU A 93 -30.92 16.49 -10.97
C LEU A 93 -31.24 15.31 -11.89
N HIS A 94 -32.53 14.98 -12.05
CA HIS A 94 -32.97 13.94 -12.98
C HIS A 94 -32.58 14.28 -14.42
N ALA A 95 -31.94 13.32 -15.07
CA ALA A 95 -31.54 13.36 -16.47
C ALA A 95 -32.13 12.17 -17.23
N VAL A 96 -31.67 11.94 -18.46
CA VAL A 96 -32.11 10.82 -19.29
C VAL A 96 -32.02 9.48 -18.53
N PRO A 97 -33.00 8.57 -18.68
CA PRO A 97 -32.98 7.26 -18.03
C PRO A 97 -31.72 6.45 -18.37
N THR A 98 -31.30 5.61 -17.43
CA THR A 98 -30.19 4.67 -17.57
C THR A 98 -30.52 3.38 -16.80
N THR A 99 -29.59 2.44 -16.72
CA THR A 99 -29.72 1.28 -15.82
C THR A 99 -28.73 1.35 -14.67
N PHE A 100 -29.13 0.84 -13.50
CA PHE A 100 -28.21 0.73 -12.36
C PHE A 100 -27.02 -0.18 -12.69
N GLY A 101 -27.22 -1.21 -13.51
CA GLY A 101 -26.16 -2.07 -14.01
C GLY A 101 -25.08 -1.29 -14.78
N LEU A 102 -25.48 -0.38 -15.68
CA LEU A 102 -24.53 0.47 -16.41
C LEU A 102 -23.75 1.39 -15.46
N LYS A 103 -24.41 1.94 -14.43
CA LYS A 103 -23.76 2.76 -13.40
C LYS A 103 -22.71 1.97 -12.61
N ALA A 104 -23.04 0.75 -12.18
CA ALA A 104 -22.11 -0.13 -11.48
C ALA A 104 -20.94 -0.57 -12.36
N ALA A 105 -21.18 -0.82 -13.65
CA ALA A 105 -20.13 -1.11 -14.62
C ALA A 105 -19.14 0.06 -14.78
N GLY A 106 -19.62 1.30 -14.76
CA GLY A 106 -18.78 2.49 -14.76
C GLY A 106 -17.87 2.57 -13.53
N TRP A 107 -18.39 2.28 -12.33
CA TRP A 107 -17.57 2.20 -11.12
C TRP A 107 -16.51 1.10 -11.21
N ARG A 108 -16.89 -0.08 -11.72
CA ARG A 108 -15.95 -1.19 -11.91
C ARG A 108 -14.79 -0.81 -12.81
N HIS A 109 -15.07 -0.09 -13.90
CA HIS A 109 -14.05 0.35 -14.84
C HIS A 109 -12.98 1.21 -14.14
N LEU A 110 -13.40 2.20 -13.34
CA LEU A 110 -12.49 3.06 -12.58
C LEU A 110 -11.62 2.27 -11.59
N VAL A 111 -12.19 1.26 -10.92
CA VAL A 111 -11.45 0.37 -10.02
C VAL A 111 -10.41 -0.44 -10.78
N LEU A 112 -10.73 -0.97 -11.96
CA LEU A 112 -9.78 -1.72 -12.78
C LEU A 112 -8.64 -0.84 -13.30
N GLU A 113 -8.91 0.40 -13.67
CA GLU A 113 -7.86 1.35 -14.03
C GLU A 113 -6.92 1.63 -12.85
N ALA A 114 -7.46 1.76 -11.64
CA ALA A 114 -6.64 1.90 -10.42
C ALA A 114 -5.77 0.67 -10.18
N VAL A 115 -6.32 -0.55 -10.33
CA VAL A 115 -5.54 -1.81 -10.25
C VAL A 115 -4.39 -1.79 -11.25
N ALA A 116 -4.67 -1.50 -12.53
CA ALA A 116 -3.65 -1.50 -13.58
C ALA A 116 -2.53 -0.47 -13.31
N ARG A 117 -2.85 0.69 -12.74
CA ARG A 117 -1.85 1.69 -12.34
C ARG A 117 -0.99 1.22 -11.17
N LEU A 118 -1.59 0.61 -10.15
CA LEU A 118 -0.84 0.10 -8.99
C LEU A 118 0.04 -1.11 -9.36
N GLU A 119 -0.44 -1.99 -10.21
CA GLU A 119 0.34 -3.14 -10.69
C GLU A 119 1.52 -2.73 -11.57
N ARG A 120 1.44 -1.59 -12.25
CA ARG A 120 2.59 -1.02 -12.96
C ARG A 120 3.66 -0.59 -11.97
N VAL A 121 3.27 0.20 -10.96
CA VAL A 121 4.19 0.67 -9.91
C VAL A 121 4.81 -0.49 -9.13
N ALA A 122 4.07 -1.59 -8.92
CA ALA A 122 4.59 -2.75 -8.19
C ALA A 122 5.56 -3.63 -9.01
N LYS A 123 5.62 -3.46 -10.33
CA LYS A 123 6.52 -4.20 -11.23
C LYS A 123 7.82 -3.45 -11.55
N GLU A 124 7.79 -2.14 -11.40
CA GLU A 124 8.97 -1.25 -11.50
C GLU A 124 9.81 -1.36 -10.22
#